data_AF-A0A4R6EFP9-F1
#
_entry.id   AF-A0A4R6EFP9-F1
#
_cell.length_a   1.000
_cell.length_b   1.000
_cell.length_c   1.000
_cell.angle_alpha   90.00
_cell.angle_beta   90.00
_cell.angle_gamma   90.00
#
_symmetry.space_group_name_H-M   'P 1'
#
loop_
_entity.id
_entity.type
_entity.pdbx_description
1 polymer ?
#
loop_
_entity_poly.entity_id
_entity_poly.type
_entity_poly.pdbx_seq_one_letter_code
_entity_poly.pdbx_strand_id
1 'polypeptide(L)'
;MTRWLLAPEAADDLERLTDFLLEADASTAVDTVDLILDALAILTRHPRIGRPLPQGLRELVISRGQSGYLALYSYDEAADIALVLALRHQREEDNF
;
A
#
# COMPACT_ATOMS: atom_id res chain seq x y z
N MET A 1 -9.66 16.77 3.92
CA MET A 1 -8.46 16.11 3.36
C MET A 1 -8.54 14.72 3.92
N THR A 2 -8.63 13.72 3.04
CA THR A 2 -8.82 12.34 3.45
C THR A 2 -7.74 11.94 4.43
N ARG A 3 -8.10 11.29 5.54
CA ARG A 3 -7.10 10.62 6.37
C ARG A 3 -6.86 9.21 5.83
N TRP A 4 -5.62 8.83 5.64
CA TRP A 4 -5.30 7.42 5.38
C TRP A 4 -4.78 6.75 6.66
N LEU A 5 -5.12 5.48 6.85
CA LEU A 5 -4.77 4.67 8.01
C LEU A 5 -4.28 3.30 7.54
N LEU A 6 -3.40 2.68 8.31
CA LEU A 6 -3.03 1.27 8.12
C LEU A 6 -3.88 0.41 9.07
N ALA A 7 -4.46 -0.66 8.53
CA ALA A 7 -4.90 -1.78 9.34
C ALA A 7 -3.68 -2.49 9.97
N PRO A 8 -3.84 -3.20 11.10
CA PRO A 8 -2.76 -3.99 11.69
C PRO A 8 -2.08 -4.92 10.68
N GLU A 9 -2.86 -5.57 9.83
CA GLU A 9 -2.36 -6.49 8.81
C GLU A 9 -1.48 -5.78 7.78
N ALA A 10 -1.85 -4.56 7.37
CA ALA A 10 -1.02 -3.75 6.46
C ALA A 10 0.27 -3.26 7.12
N ALA A 11 0.26 -3.03 8.44
CA ALA A 11 1.47 -2.69 9.18
C ALA A 11 2.42 -3.90 9.28
N ASP A 12 1.87 -5.09 9.57
CA ASP A 12 2.62 -6.35 9.58
C ASP A 12 3.20 -6.67 8.19
N ASP A 13 2.45 -6.39 7.12
CA ASP A 13 2.93 -6.54 5.74
C ASP A 13 4.15 -5.66 5.47
N LEU A 14 4.12 -4.39 5.94
CA LEU A 14 5.24 -3.46 5.78
C LEU A 14 6.45 -3.89 6.61
N GLU A 15 6.25 -4.39 7.82
CA GLU A 15 7.32 -4.93 8.67
C GLU A 15 8.00 -6.13 8.00
N ARG A 16 7.22 -7.13 7.55
CA ARG A 16 7.77 -8.31 6.85
C ARG A 16 8.52 -7.93 5.57
N LEU A 17 7.99 -6.98 4.79
CA LEU A 17 8.66 -6.48 3.61
C LEU A 17 10.00 -5.82 3.96
N THR A 18 10.01 -5.01 5.02
CA THR A 18 11.23 -4.32 5.47
C THR A 18 12.27 -5.31 5.95
N ASP A 19 11.88 -6.29 6.78
CA ASP A 19 12.76 -7.36 7.27
C ASP A 19 13.37 -8.17 6.11
N PHE A 20 12.54 -8.56 5.15
CA PHE A 20 13.00 -9.29 3.96
C PHE A 20 14.04 -8.49 3.15
N LEU A 21 13.83 -7.18 2.99
CA LEU A 21 14.76 -6.33 2.25
C LEU A 21 16.03 -6.04 3.04
N LEU A 22 15.96 -5.92 4.36
CA LEU A 22 17.11 -5.71 5.24
C LEU A 22 18.12 -6.86 5.17
N GLU A 23 17.64 -8.10 4.95
CA GLU A 23 18.52 -9.26 4.74
C GLU A 23 19.40 -9.11 3.48
N ALA A 24 18.91 -8.38 2.47
CA ALA A 24 19.60 -8.20 1.20
C ALA A 24 20.39 -6.88 1.12
N ASP A 25 19.74 -5.75 1.41
CA ASP A 25 20.32 -4.41 1.37
C ASP A 25 19.48 -3.41 2.18
N ALA A 26 20.12 -2.80 3.19
CA ALA A 26 19.46 -1.83 4.06
C ALA A 26 19.05 -0.54 3.35
N SER A 27 19.81 -0.08 2.33
CA SER A 27 19.41 1.10 1.56
C SER A 27 18.12 0.84 0.80
N THR A 28 18.04 -0.31 0.15
CA THR A 28 16.85 -0.78 -0.56
C THR A 28 15.63 -0.86 0.35
N ALA A 29 15.78 -1.29 1.60
CA ALA A 29 14.67 -1.34 2.56
C ALA A 29 14.10 0.05 2.85
N VAL A 30 14.96 1.03 3.17
CA VAL A 30 14.54 2.42 3.44
C VAL A 30 13.86 3.03 2.21
N ASP A 31 14.49 2.92 1.03
CA ASP A 31 13.94 3.47 -0.21
C ASP A 31 12.57 2.87 -0.56
N THR A 32 12.32 1.63 -0.16
CA THR A 32 11.04 0.96 -0.39
C THR A 32 9.94 1.48 0.53
N VAL A 33 10.25 1.63 1.82
CA VAL A 33 9.29 2.16 2.79
C VAL A 33 8.89 3.58 2.40
N ASP A 34 9.87 4.43 2.06
CA ASP A 34 9.62 5.80 1.62
C ASP A 34 8.74 5.83 0.36
N LEU A 35 9.04 4.99 -0.65
CA LEU A 35 8.23 4.86 -1.86
C LEU A 35 6.76 4.50 -1.54
N ILE A 36 6.54 3.54 -0.64
CA ILE A 36 5.19 3.10 -0.27
C ILE A 36 4.45 4.23 0.46
N LEU A 37 5.08 4.87 1.44
CA LEU A 37 4.46 5.94 2.23
C LEU A 37 4.12 7.16 1.35
N ASP A 38 5.01 7.55 0.44
CA ASP A 38 4.76 8.62 -0.52
C ASP A 38 3.59 8.30 -1.46
N ALA A 39 3.51 7.04 -1.92
CA ALA A 39 2.39 6.60 -2.73
C ALA A 39 1.06 6.63 -1.94
N LEU A 40 1.04 6.18 -0.67
CA LEU A 40 -0.15 6.24 0.18
C LEU A 40 -0.59 7.68 0.47
N ALA A 41 0.36 8.63 0.57
CA ALA A 41 0.05 10.03 0.81
C ALA A 41 -0.86 10.66 -0.27
N ILE A 42 -0.88 10.10 -1.50
CA ILE A 42 -1.78 10.55 -2.57
C ILE A 42 -3.26 10.40 -2.20
N LEU A 43 -3.60 9.43 -1.34
CA LEU A 43 -4.97 9.16 -0.90
C LEU A 43 -5.59 10.34 -0.15
N THR A 44 -4.75 11.19 0.46
CA THR A 44 -5.15 12.45 1.12
C THR A 44 -5.89 13.41 0.17
N ARG A 45 -5.55 13.37 -1.12
CA ARG A 45 -6.11 14.25 -2.16
C ARG A 45 -6.98 13.48 -3.15
N HIS A 46 -6.64 12.22 -3.42
CA HIS A 46 -7.27 11.41 -4.44
C HIS A 46 -7.63 10.02 -3.89
N PRO A 47 -8.54 9.90 -2.91
CA PRO A 47 -8.89 8.63 -2.27
C PRO A 47 -9.59 7.63 -3.19
N ARG A 48 -9.96 8.03 -4.41
CA ARG A 48 -10.62 7.17 -5.41
C ARG A 48 -9.70 6.79 -6.58
N ILE A 49 -8.41 7.16 -6.53
CA ILE A 49 -7.47 6.95 -7.64
C ILE A 49 -7.15 5.47 -7.91
N GLY A 50 -7.32 4.62 -6.90
CA GLY A 50 -7.06 3.18 -7.01
C GLY A 50 -8.06 2.49 -7.94
N ARG A 51 -7.58 1.45 -8.62
CA ARG A 51 -8.39 0.57 -9.47
C ARG A 51 -9.49 -0.07 -8.61
N PRO A 52 -10.78 0.09 -8.96
CA PRO A 52 -11.86 -0.50 -8.18
C PRO A 52 -11.82 -2.03 -8.25
N LEU A 53 -12.11 -2.66 -7.12
CA LEU A 53 -12.27 -4.10 -6.93
C LEU A 53 -13.68 -4.40 -6.37
N PRO A 54 -14.10 -5.67 -6.30
CA PRO A 54 -15.35 -6.05 -5.64
C PRO A 54 -15.41 -5.57 -4.18
N GLN A 55 -16.63 -5.53 -3.62
CA GLN A 55 -16.87 -5.22 -2.20
C GLN A 55 -16.43 -3.81 -1.76
N GLY A 56 -16.32 -2.86 -2.70
CA GLY A 56 -15.94 -1.47 -2.41
C GLY A 56 -14.44 -1.29 -2.16
N LEU A 57 -13.64 -2.32 -2.42
CA LEU A 57 -12.19 -2.28 -2.33
C LEU A 57 -11.57 -1.58 -3.53
N ARG A 58 -10.34 -1.15 -3.35
CA ARG A 58 -9.51 -0.48 -4.35
C ARG A 58 -8.08 -0.94 -4.23
N GLU A 59 -7.42 -1.02 -5.37
CA GLU A 59 -6.01 -1.35 -5.47
C GLU A 59 -5.24 -0.14 -5.96
N LEU A 60 -4.28 0.33 -5.17
CA LEU A 60 -3.32 1.34 -5.58
C LEU A 60 -2.05 0.63 -6.05
N VAL A 61 -1.71 0.86 -7.32
CA VAL A 61 -0.47 0.35 -7.93
C VAL A 61 0.67 1.32 -7.60
N ILE A 62 1.73 0.81 -7.00
CA ILE A 62 2.93 1.56 -6.60
C ILE A 62 4.10 1.04 -7.44
N SER A 63 4.49 1.78 -8.47
CA SER A 63 5.50 1.33 -9.44
C SER A 63 6.94 1.50 -8.94
N ARG A 64 7.78 0.47 -9.12
CA ARG A 64 9.23 0.50 -8.87
C ARG A 64 10.00 -0.21 -10.01
N GLY A 65 10.27 0.51 -11.09
CA GLY A 65 11.01 -0.05 -12.23
C GLY A 65 10.25 -1.18 -12.92
N GLN A 66 10.79 -2.41 -12.88
CA GLN A 66 10.23 -3.61 -13.53
C GLN A 66 9.28 -4.42 -12.65
N SER A 67 9.12 -4.06 -11.37
CA SER A 67 8.09 -4.59 -10.47
C SER A 67 7.42 -3.45 -9.72
N GLY A 68 6.54 -3.78 -8.78
CA GLY A 68 5.90 -2.79 -7.94
C GLY A 68 5.26 -3.43 -6.72
N TYR A 69 4.62 -2.58 -5.94
CA TYR A 69 3.81 -2.95 -4.78
C TYR A 69 2.35 -2.64 -5.08
N LEU A 70 1.47 -3.35 -4.39
CA LEU A 70 0.03 -3.11 -4.42
C LEU A 70 -0.41 -2.80 -3.00
N ALA A 71 -1.17 -1.72 -2.84
CA ALA A 71 -1.89 -1.44 -1.61
C ALA A 71 -3.38 -1.70 -1.84
N LEU A 72 -3.93 -2.67 -1.12
CA LEU A 72 -5.37 -2.89 -1.06
C LEU A 72 -5.95 -1.94 -0.01
N TYR A 73 -6.98 -1.18 -0.36
CA TYR A 73 -7.62 -0.27 0.57
C TYR A 73 -9.12 -0.15 0.32
N SER A 74 -9.85 0.28 1.35
CA SER A 74 -11.23 0.75 1.23
C SER A 74 -11.28 2.26 1.45
N TYR A 75 -12.29 2.92 0.88
CA TYR A 75 -12.54 4.33 1.13
C TYR A 75 -13.93 4.53 1.70
N ASP A 76 -13.99 4.93 2.97
CA ASP A 76 -15.21 5.37 3.64
C ASP A 76 -15.43 6.86 3.36
N GLU A 77 -16.40 7.14 2.50
CA GLU A 77 -16.77 8.50 2.11
C GLU A 77 -17.46 9.28 3.24
N ALA A 78 -18.17 8.60 4.15
CA ALA A 78 -18.84 9.27 5.25
C ALA A 78 -17.83 9.73 6.32
N ALA A 79 -16.79 8.94 6.54
CA ALA A 79 -15.72 9.25 7.49
C ALA A 79 -14.54 10.04 6.88
N ASP A 80 -14.47 10.16 5.55
CA ASP A 80 -13.30 10.68 4.81
C ASP A 80 -12.00 9.92 5.17
N ILE A 81 -12.09 8.58 5.22
CA ILE A 81 -10.99 7.69 5.60
C ILE A 81 -10.68 6.70 4.48
N ALA A 82 -9.41 6.63 4.07
CA ALA A 82 -8.87 5.54 3.27
C ALA A 82 -8.15 4.54 4.20
N LEU A 83 -8.72 3.35 4.40
CA LEU A 83 -8.12 2.31 5.23
C LEU A 83 -7.35 1.34 4.35
N VAL A 84 -6.02 1.35 4.45
CA VAL A 84 -5.13 0.39 3.80
C VAL A 84 -5.19 -0.91 4.57
N LEU A 85 -5.61 -1.97 3.89
CA LEU A 85 -5.89 -3.28 4.46
C LEU A 85 -4.73 -4.25 4.30
N ALA A 86 -3.98 -4.13 3.21
CA ALA A 86 -2.84 -4.99 2.93
C ALA A 86 -1.84 -4.32 1.98
N LEU A 87 -0.58 -4.71 2.08
CA LEU A 87 0.52 -4.35 1.18
C LEU A 87 1.17 -5.63 0.63
N ARG A 88 1.35 -5.71 -0.68
CA ARG A 88 1.96 -6.89 -1.32
C ARG A 88 2.94 -6.51 -2.42
N HIS A 89 3.95 -7.34 -2.66
CA HIS A 89 4.77 -7.20 -3.86
C HIS A 89 4.03 -7.81 -5.06
N GLN A 90 4.03 -7.17 -6.23
CA GLN A 90 3.28 -7.63 -7.42
C GLN A 90 3.63 -9.04 -7.92
N ARG A 91 4.77 -9.59 -7.49
CA ARG A 91 5.23 -10.94 -7.87
C ARG A 91 4.78 -12.03 -6.87
N GLU A 92 4.17 -11.65 -5.76
CA GLU A 92 3.55 -12.58 -4.83
C GLU A 92 2.18 -12.97 -5.44
N GLU A 93 2.07 -14.18 -5.98
CA GLU A 93 0.93 -14.66 -6.80
C GLU A 93 -0.35 -15.01 -6.02
N ASP A 94 -0.60 -14.42 -4.85
CA ASP A 94 -1.87 -14.62 -4.15
C ASP A 94 -2.83 -13.47 -4.43
N ASN A 95 -3.91 -13.78 -5.15
CA ASN A 95 -5.03 -12.87 -5.41
C ASN A 95 -5.58 -12.31 -4.08
N PHE A 96 -6.04 -11.05 -4.09
CA PHE A 96 -6.76 -10.45 -2.97
C PHE A 96 -8.15 -11.09 -2.78
#